data_AF-A0A3L6RAT2-F1
#
_entry.id   AF-A0A3L6RAT2-F1
#
_cell.length_a   1.000
_cell.length_b   1.000
_cell.length_c   1.000
_cell.angle_alpha   90.00
_cell.angle_beta   90.00
_cell.angle_gamma   90.00
#
_symmetry.space_group_name_H-M   'P 1'
#
loop_
_entity.id
_entity.type
_entity.pdbx_description
1 polymer ?
#
loop_
_entity_poly.entity_id
_entity_poly.type
_entity_poly.pdbx_seq_one_letter_code
_entity_poly.pdbx_strand_id
1 'polypeptide(L)'
;MQEPGSNSDPGHDSATESASSRDTWPAEPNQSNGGTAAAGIVSKAVEKEKEVANGVSKLQVIRGPSSRVGGMLLREVARERVDLVAEKMKVMPEEHLEEIKNELRSILEGTGGSQHVEEFLYLQKLVQDRTDLTPSMLSLAHHVQLEILVAIKTGIQAFLHPSVTIPQGRLVEVFLYKRCRNIACQSALPAEDCRCNVCASRNGFCNLCMCVICNKFDFEVNTCRWIGCDFCSHWTHTDCAIHNGQIGMGQSVKSSIGHAEMLFRCRACQRTSELLGWVKDVFQQCTPGWDRDALLRELEFVCKIFRLSEDQKGRVLFRKCADLIERLRNAPADSINSRVILQALQELEMDSPKISENEDSGRLITPQEACNRIAEVVQEAVRKMELVAEEKMRLYKKARLAVDACDRELEEKVREVQELKAERLRKKQQVEELESIVRLKQAEAEMFQLKASEARQEAERLQSIALAKSKTAEQDYASIYLKRRLEEAEAEKQFLFEKIKLQENQKPPPHQASSSAGGAGGGDPAQMLMLSKIQDLLKNVRSMPAKTEGH
;
A
#
# COMPACT_ATOMS: atom_id res chain seq x y z
N MET A 1 -55.96 -14.81 -13.81
CA MET A 1 -55.03 -13.83 -14.40
C MET A 1 -54.87 -12.68 -13.41
N GLN A 2 -53.97 -12.84 -12.43
CA GLN A 2 -53.36 -11.79 -11.60
C GLN A 2 -52.43 -12.49 -10.60
N GLU A 3 -51.13 -12.25 -10.72
CA GLU A 3 -50.11 -12.56 -9.71
C GLU A 3 -49.62 -11.24 -9.09
N PRO A 4 -49.26 -11.21 -7.79
CA PRO A 4 -48.47 -10.13 -7.22
C PRO A 4 -47.03 -10.55 -6.88
N GLY A 5 -46.10 -9.76 -7.44
CA GLY A 5 -44.84 -9.24 -6.89
C GLY A 5 -44.04 -10.02 -5.83
N SER A 6 -42.89 -10.54 -6.27
CA SER A 6 -41.76 -10.92 -5.41
C SER A 6 -40.77 -9.75 -5.31
N ASN A 7 -40.64 -9.14 -4.13
CA ASN A 7 -39.52 -8.25 -3.79
C ASN A 7 -38.37 -9.11 -3.26
N SER A 8 -37.25 -9.13 -3.99
CA SER A 8 -35.99 -9.70 -3.52
C SER A 8 -35.04 -8.55 -3.20
N ASP A 9 -34.78 -8.35 -1.92
CA ASP A 9 -33.78 -7.41 -1.40
C ASP A 9 -32.43 -8.15 -1.27
N PRO A 10 -31.33 -7.71 -1.89
CA PRO A 10 -30.02 -8.32 -1.69
C PRO A 10 -29.36 -7.75 -0.42
N GLY A 11 -29.31 -8.58 0.62
CA GLY A 11 -28.73 -8.27 1.91
C GLY A 11 -27.22 -8.02 1.89
N HIS A 12 -26.85 -6.84 2.35
CA HIS A 12 -25.77 -6.52 3.29
C HIS A 12 -24.68 -7.59 3.54
N ASP A 13 -23.58 -7.49 2.79
CA ASP A 13 -22.25 -7.99 3.15
C ASP A 13 -21.21 -6.96 2.72
N SER A 14 -21.02 -5.85 3.47
CA SER A 14 -20.00 -4.84 3.10
C SER A 14 -19.51 -3.90 4.21
N ALA A 15 -20.17 -3.79 5.37
CA ALA A 15 -19.82 -2.73 6.34
C ALA A 15 -18.70 -3.11 7.34
N THR A 16 -18.59 -4.38 7.71
CA THR A 16 -17.64 -4.86 8.74
C THR A 16 -16.24 -5.14 8.16
N GLU A 17 -16.16 -5.55 6.89
CA GLU A 17 -14.88 -5.87 6.24
C GLU A 17 -14.02 -4.62 5.97
N SER A 18 -14.63 -3.48 5.62
CA SER A 18 -13.93 -2.23 5.28
C SER A 18 -13.34 -1.48 6.49
N ALA A 19 -13.73 -1.86 7.70
CA ALA A 19 -13.26 -1.23 8.93
C ALA A 19 -12.23 -2.08 9.69
N SER A 20 -12.03 -3.34 9.29
CA SER A 20 -11.07 -4.28 9.88
C SER A 20 -9.66 -4.01 9.34
N SER A 21 -8.63 -4.20 10.16
CA SER A 21 -7.25 -4.10 9.67
C SER A 21 -6.87 -5.38 8.90
N ARG A 22 -7.20 -5.46 7.60
CA ARG A 22 -6.72 -6.53 6.70
C ARG A 22 -5.22 -6.39 6.38
N ASP A 23 -4.63 -7.44 5.81
CA ASP A 23 -3.20 -7.50 5.49
C ASP A 23 -2.73 -6.36 4.58
N THR A 24 -1.92 -5.47 5.15
CA THR A 24 -1.03 -4.55 4.44
C THR A 24 0.40 -4.99 4.79
N TRP A 25 0.96 -5.87 3.94
CA TRP A 25 2.26 -6.52 4.13
C TRP A 25 3.45 -5.58 3.82
N PRO A 26 4.71 -5.93 4.23
CA PRO A 26 5.12 -6.82 5.30
C PRO A 26 5.84 -6.08 6.46
N ALA A 27 5.78 -6.71 7.63
CA ALA A 27 6.55 -6.37 8.82
C ALA A 27 8.07 -6.50 8.59
N GLU A 28 8.84 -5.66 9.29
CA GLU A 28 10.30 -5.66 9.25
C GLU A 28 10.91 -7.02 9.65
N PRO A 29 12.01 -7.44 9.00
CA PRO A 29 12.72 -8.65 9.38
C PRO A 29 13.54 -8.41 10.66
N ASN A 30 13.18 -9.13 11.73
CA ASN A 30 14.07 -9.33 12.86
C ASN A 30 15.37 -9.99 12.39
N GLN A 31 16.49 -9.34 12.67
CA GLN A 31 17.84 -9.87 12.45
C GLN A 31 18.07 -11.11 13.32
N SER A 32 18.49 -12.22 12.70
CA SER A 32 19.23 -13.27 13.37
C SER A 32 20.31 -13.83 12.44
N ASN A 33 21.53 -13.88 12.99
CA ASN A 33 22.82 -14.21 12.40
C ASN A 33 22.97 -15.59 11.73
N GLY A 34 23.98 -15.66 10.84
CA GLY A 34 24.73 -16.84 10.42
C GLY A 34 24.64 -17.05 8.91
N GLY A 35 25.69 -17.00 8.07
CA GLY A 35 27.13 -17.13 8.27
C GLY A 35 27.65 -18.22 7.30
N THR A 36 28.62 -17.87 6.43
CA THR A 36 29.48 -18.74 5.58
C THR A 36 28.84 -19.49 4.41
N ALA A 37 29.45 -19.79 3.26
CA ALA A 37 30.68 -19.43 2.53
C ALA A 37 30.51 -20.01 1.09
N ALA A 38 30.82 -19.27 0.02
CA ALA A 38 31.99 -19.43 -0.89
C ALA A 38 31.92 -20.48 -2.02
N ALA A 39 32.55 -20.10 -3.15
CA ALA A 39 32.87 -20.81 -4.41
C ALA A 39 31.72 -20.88 -5.44
N GLY A 40 31.88 -20.56 -6.73
CA GLY A 40 33.05 -20.37 -7.61
C GLY A 40 32.79 -21.09 -8.94
N ILE A 41 33.40 -20.64 -10.06
CA ILE A 41 33.35 -21.14 -11.47
C ILE A 41 32.37 -20.32 -12.35
N VAL A 42 32.76 -19.41 -13.27
CA VAL A 42 33.72 -19.34 -14.41
C VAL A 42 33.20 -19.94 -15.74
N SER A 43 32.83 -19.01 -16.64
CA SER A 43 32.96 -19.01 -18.12
C SER A 43 32.03 -19.86 -19.00
N LYS A 44 31.28 -19.21 -19.90
CA LYS A 44 31.74 -18.89 -21.28
C LYS A 44 30.66 -18.16 -22.10
N ALA A 45 31.12 -17.13 -22.80
CA ALA A 45 30.39 -16.38 -23.82
C ALA A 45 30.22 -17.19 -25.12
N VAL A 46 29.11 -16.96 -25.83
CA VAL A 46 29.05 -17.03 -27.29
C VAL A 46 28.15 -15.89 -27.78
N GLU A 47 28.77 -14.97 -28.53
CA GLU A 47 28.14 -13.93 -29.32
C GLU A 47 27.42 -14.55 -30.52
N LYS A 48 26.23 -14.02 -30.88
CA LYS A 48 25.86 -13.92 -32.29
C LYS A 48 24.95 -12.72 -32.54
N GLU A 49 25.33 -12.02 -33.60
CA GLU A 49 24.87 -10.72 -34.04
C GLU A 49 23.44 -10.69 -34.58
N LYS A 50 22.82 -9.50 -34.36
CA LYS A 50 21.95 -8.71 -35.23
C LYS A 50 21.00 -9.45 -36.18
N GLU A 51 19.71 -9.17 -35.97
CA GLU A 51 18.92 -8.56 -37.06
C GLU A 51 17.90 -7.56 -36.51
N VAL A 52 17.88 -6.40 -37.14
CA VAL A 52 17.07 -5.23 -36.81
C VAL A 52 15.68 -5.42 -37.39
N ALA A 53 14.66 -5.47 -36.54
CA ALA A 53 13.28 -5.28 -36.95
C ALA A 53 12.63 -4.24 -36.05
N ASN A 54 12.34 -3.08 -36.66
CA ASN A 54 11.51 -2.01 -36.12
C ASN A 54 10.20 -2.58 -35.56
N GLY A 55 9.98 -2.38 -34.26
CA GLY A 55 8.72 -2.71 -33.59
C GLY A 55 8.52 -1.79 -32.40
N VAL A 56 8.12 -0.55 -32.64
CA VAL A 56 7.64 0.37 -31.60
C VAL A 56 6.28 -0.16 -31.11
N SER A 57 6.32 -1.10 -30.17
CA SER A 57 5.14 -1.50 -29.40
C SER A 57 5.01 -0.57 -28.20
N LYS A 58 4.31 0.52 -28.50
CA LYS A 58 3.74 1.52 -27.59
C LYS A 58 3.12 0.83 -26.36
N LEU A 59 3.73 0.98 -25.19
CA LEU A 59 3.07 0.71 -23.90
C LEU A 59 1.79 1.56 -23.87
N GLN A 60 0.66 0.86 -23.95
CA GLN A 60 -0.66 1.44 -23.87
C GLN A 60 -0.83 2.04 -22.48
N VAL A 61 -0.70 3.36 -22.42
CA VAL A 61 -1.32 4.19 -21.39
C VAL A 61 -2.81 3.88 -21.44
N ILE A 62 -3.32 3.22 -20.40
CA ILE A 62 -4.76 3.15 -20.14
C ILE A 62 -5.19 4.60 -19.88
N ARG A 63 -5.74 5.22 -20.93
CA ARG A 63 -6.51 6.46 -20.82
C ARG A 63 -7.79 6.12 -20.06
N GLY A 64 -7.84 6.45 -18.78
CA GLY A 64 -9.08 6.85 -18.11
C GLY A 64 -9.35 8.34 -18.38
N PRO A 65 -10.61 8.77 -18.58
CA PRO A 65 -10.92 10.12 -19.01
C PRO A 65 -10.90 11.10 -17.82
N SER A 66 -9.81 11.85 -17.67
CA SER A 66 -9.85 13.30 -17.42
C SER A 66 -8.44 13.85 -17.29
N SER A 67 -8.02 14.60 -18.29
CA SER A 67 -7.13 15.73 -18.08
C SER A 67 -7.89 16.77 -17.24
N ARG A 68 -7.90 16.63 -15.91
CA ARG A 68 -8.43 17.68 -15.02
C ARG A 68 -7.41 18.80 -14.96
N VAL A 69 -7.55 19.77 -15.86
CA VAL A 69 -6.92 21.07 -15.70
C VAL A 69 -7.52 21.68 -14.41
N GLY A 70 -6.83 21.53 -13.28
CA GLY A 70 -7.22 22.07 -11.97
C GLY A 70 -7.59 21.07 -10.87
N GLY A 71 -7.50 19.76 -11.08
CA GLY A 71 -7.77 18.75 -10.03
C GLY A 71 -6.53 18.43 -9.19
N MET A 72 -6.70 18.25 -7.88
CA MET A 72 -5.65 17.78 -6.97
C MET A 72 -5.50 16.26 -7.07
N LEU A 73 -4.26 15.77 -7.16
CA LEU A 73 -3.98 14.33 -7.25
C LEU A 73 -3.71 13.73 -5.87
N LEU A 74 -4.08 12.47 -5.65
CA LEU A 74 -3.82 11.76 -4.38
C LEU A 74 -2.32 11.74 -4.00
N ARG A 75 -1.44 11.58 -5.00
CA ARG A 75 0.02 11.66 -4.80
C ARG A 75 0.49 13.03 -4.31
N GLU A 76 -0.16 14.12 -4.73
CA GLU A 76 0.14 15.47 -4.25
C GLU A 76 -0.25 15.62 -2.78
N VAL A 77 -1.41 15.09 -2.38
CA VAL A 77 -1.85 15.08 -0.97
C VAL A 77 -0.82 14.37 -0.08
N ALA A 78 -0.29 13.23 -0.53
CA ALA A 78 0.71 12.46 0.20
C ALA A 78 2.08 13.16 0.27
N ARG A 79 2.55 13.73 -0.85
CA ARG A 79 3.91 14.27 -1.02
C ARG A 79 4.07 15.69 -0.51
N GLU A 80 3.12 16.58 -0.80
CA GLU A 80 3.29 18.02 -0.64
C GLU A 80 3.08 18.46 0.81
N ARG A 81 3.63 19.63 1.16
CA ARG A 81 3.52 20.19 2.52
C ARG A 81 2.05 20.41 2.92
N VAL A 82 1.79 20.25 4.21
CA VAL A 82 0.43 20.31 4.76
C VAL A 82 -0.28 21.63 4.45
N ASP A 83 0.41 22.75 4.66
CA ASP A 83 -0.11 24.11 4.46
C ASP A 83 -0.52 24.37 3.00
N LEU A 84 0.30 23.95 2.03
CA LEU A 84 0.01 24.15 0.60
C LEU A 84 -1.22 23.35 0.14
N VAL A 85 -1.34 22.10 0.60
CA VAL A 85 -2.48 21.25 0.28
C VAL A 85 -3.74 21.76 0.97
N ALA A 86 -3.64 22.21 2.22
CA ALA A 86 -4.77 22.74 2.96
C ALA A 86 -5.37 23.98 2.30
N GLU A 87 -4.54 24.94 1.88
CA GLU A 87 -5.01 26.14 1.17
C GLU A 87 -5.66 25.82 -0.18
N LYS A 88 -5.12 24.84 -0.92
CA LYS A 88 -5.75 24.36 -2.15
C LYS A 88 -7.10 23.69 -1.88
N MET A 89 -7.18 22.77 -0.91
CA MET A 89 -8.43 22.06 -0.59
C MET A 89 -9.53 23.01 -0.08
N LYS A 90 -9.17 24.08 0.62
CA LYS A 90 -10.11 25.07 1.15
C LYS A 90 -10.96 25.78 0.09
N VAL A 91 -10.44 25.90 -1.13
CA VAL A 91 -11.14 26.52 -2.26
C VAL A 91 -11.71 25.50 -3.26
N MET A 92 -11.53 24.20 -2.99
CA MET A 92 -12.06 23.13 -3.84
C MET A 92 -13.53 22.82 -3.52
N PRO A 93 -14.36 22.47 -4.51
CA PRO A 93 -15.72 21.97 -4.26
C PRO A 93 -15.70 20.64 -3.51
N GLU A 94 -16.68 20.42 -2.62
CA GLU A 94 -16.80 19.19 -1.82
C GLU A 94 -16.85 17.92 -2.70
N GLU A 95 -17.51 17.99 -3.85
CA GLU A 95 -17.56 16.89 -4.82
C GLU A 95 -16.17 16.42 -5.25
N HIS A 96 -15.23 17.35 -5.43
CA HIS A 96 -13.85 17.02 -5.82
C HIS A 96 -13.06 16.41 -4.65
N LEU A 97 -13.32 16.87 -3.42
CA LEU A 97 -12.70 16.29 -2.23
C LEU A 97 -13.17 14.84 -2.03
N GLU A 98 -14.46 14.59 -2.25
CA GLU A 98 -15.04 13.26 -2.14
C GLU A 98 -14.55 12.33 -3.27
N GLU A 99 -14.31 12.84 -4.48
CA GLU A 99 -13.68 12.07 -5.57
C GLU A 99 -12.26 11.59 -5.20
N ILE A 100 -11.45 12.43 -4.55
CA ILE A 100 -10.11 12.04 -4.07
C ILE A 100 -10.22 10.96 -2.98
N LYS A 101 -11.21 11.08 -2.07
CA LYS A 101 -11.49 10.04 -1.07
C LYS A 101 -11.93 8.73 -1.72
N ASN A 102 -12.79 8.79 -2.73
CA ASN A 102 -13.24 7.63 -3.52
C ASN A 102 -12.07 6.93 -4.24
N GLU A 103 -11.14 7.71 -4.82
CA GLU A 103 -9.94 7.17 -5.46
C GLU A 103 -9.12 6.34 -4.47
N LEU A 104 -8.84 6.89 -3.28
CA LEU A 104 -8.11 6.16 -2.25
C LEU A 104 -8.89 4.95 -1.71
N ARG A 105 -10.22 5.04 -1.57
CA ARG A 105 -11.06 3.89 -1.17
C ARG A 105 -10.93 2.74 -2.17
N SER A 106 -10.98 3.02 -3.47
CA SER A 106 -10.79 2.03 -4.54
C SER A 106 -9.40 1.38 -4.52
N ILE A 107 -8.35 2.17 -4.25
CA ILE A 107 -6.99 1.65 -4.08
C ILE A 107 -6.93 0.68 -2.88
N LEU A 108 -7.48 1.09 -1.74
CA LEU A 108 -7.49 0.29 -0.50
C LEU A 108 -8.41 -0.95 -0.57
N GLU A 109 -9.39 -0.97 -1.46
CA GLU A 109 -10.27 -2.13 -1.67
C GLU A 109 -9.52 -3.31 -2.32
N GLY A 110 -8.43 -3.02 -3.05
CA GLY A 110 -7.60 -4.05 -3.67
C GLY A 110 -8.22 -4.75 -4.88
N THR A 111 -9.35 -4.25 -5.39
CA THR A 111 -10.06 -4.79 -6.57
C THR A 111 -9.28 -4.62 -7.88
N GLY A 112 -8.33 -3.68 -7.93
CA GLY A 112 -7.46 -3.42 -9.09
C GLY A 112 -6.19 -4.27 -9.20
N GLY A 113 -6.07 -5.36 -8.43
CA GLY A 113 -4.93 -6.30 -8.52
C GLY A 113 -3.60 -5.69 -8.06
N SER A 114 -2.49 -6.12 -8.66
CA SER A 114 -1.13 -5.73 -8.22
C SER A 114 -0.86 -4.22 -8.33
N GLN A 115 -1.51 -3.52 -9.27
CA GLN A 115 -1.32 -2.08 -9.46
C GLN A 115 -1.83 -1.27 -8.26
N HIS A 116 -2.98 -1.62 -7.69
CA HIS A 116 -3.51 -0.93 -6.50
C HIS A 116 -2.61 -1.18 -5.28
N VAL A 117 -2.07 -2.38 -5.15
CA VAL A 117 -1.13 -2.72 -4.07
C VAL A 117 0.16 -1.90 -4.19
N GLU A 118 0.77 -1.85 -5.38
CA GLU A 118 1.97 -1.04 -5.63
C GLU A 118 1.71 0.45 -5.39
N GLU A 119 0.56 0.96 -5.83
CA GLU A 119 0.20 2.36 -5.64
C GLU A 119 0.00 2.72 -4.17
N PHE A 120 -0.71 1.86 -3.41
CA PHE A 120 -0.88 2.06 -1.98
C PHE A 120 0.47 2.09 -1.26
N LEU A 121 1.36 1.14 -1.56
CA LEU A 121 2.71 1.10 -0.97
C LEU A 121 3.52 2.35 -1.32
N TYR A 122 3.38 2.84 -2.56
CA TYR A 122 4.01 4.08 -2.98
C TYR A 122 3.49 5.29 -2.18
N LEU A 123 2.17 5.44 -2.04
CA LEU A 123 1.55 6.51 -1.24
C LEU A 123 1.98 6.43 0.22
N GLN A 124 2.00 5.22 0.80
CA GLN A 124 2.40 5.01 2.18
C GLN A 124 3.86 5.41 2.40
N LYS A 125 4.75 5.05 1.47
CA LYS A 125 6.15 5.48 1.49
C LYS A 125 6.29 7.00 1.43
N LEU A 126 5.53 7.68 0.56
CA LEU A 126 5.55 9.14 0.50
C LEU A 126 5.16 9.77 1.84
N VAL A 127 4.14 9.26 2.51
CA VAL A 127 3.70 9.77 3.82
C VAL A 127 4.72 9.46 4.92
N GLN A 128 5.38 8.30 4.87
CA GLN A 128 6.38 7.89 5.85
C GLN A 128 7.68 8.70 5.75
N ASP A 129 8.10 9.07 4.55
CA ASP A 129 9.33 9.83 4.29
C ASP A 129 9.20 11.33 4.69
N ARG A 130 8.00 11.78 5.06
CA ARG A 130 7.70 13.17 5.43
C ARG A 130 8.10 13.49 6.87
N THR A 131 8.99 14.46 7.05
CA THR A 131 9.41 14.96 8.37
C THR A 131 8.61 16.14 8.89
N ASP A 132 7.86 16.83 8.01
CA ASP A 132 7.05 18.00 8.34
C ASP A 132 5.70 17.65 8.99
N LEU A 133 5.31 16.36 9.02
CA LEU A 133 4.07 15.85 9.63
C LEU A 133 4.13 15.84 11.18
N THR A 134 4.38 17.02 11.74
CA THR A 134 4.44 17.30 13.18
C THR A 134 3.04 17.59 13.75
N PRO A 135 2.82 17.49 15.08
CA PRO A 135 1.52 17.79 15.68
C PRO A 135 0.99 19.19 15.35
N SER A 136 1.86 20.20 15.32
CA SER A 136 1.50 21.57 14.96
C SER A 136 1.09 21.69 13.50
N MET A 137 1.82 21.06 12.57
CA MET A 137 1.50 21.12 11.14
C MET A 137 0.21 20.36 10.82
N LEU A 138 0.02 19.17 11.39
CA LEU A 138 -1.20 18.38 11.20
C LEU A 138 -2.46 19.10 11.72
N SER A 139 -2.32 19.95 12.75
CA SER A 139 -3.44 20.76 13.25
C SER A 139 -3.86 21.87 12.30
N LEU A 140 -3.02 22.24 11.33
CA LEU A 140 -3.34 23.22 10.27
C LEU A 140 -3.89 22.56 9.00
N ALA A 141 -3.86 21.23 8.92
CA ALA A 141 -4.33 20.49 7.76
C ALA A 141 -5.83 20.69 7.52
N HIS A 142 -6.24 20.59 6.26
CA HIS A 142 -7.65 20.45 5.93
C HIS A 142 -8.20 19.12 6.51
N HIS A 143 -9.48 19.08 6.89
CA HIS A 143 -10.06 17.88 7.51
C HIS A 143 -9.98 16.65 6.60
N VAL A 144 -10.40 16.78 5.33
CA VAL A 144 -10.27 15.72 4.31
C VAL A 144 -8.82 15.30 4.06
N GLN A 145 -7.88 16.25 4.12
CA GLN A 145 -6.46 15.92 3.99
C GLN A 145 -6.01 14.99 5.13
N LEU A 146 -6.46 15.24 6.36
CA LEU A 146 -6.14 14.38 7.49
C LEU A 146 -6.78 13.00 7.37
N GLU A 147 -8.03 12.92 6.92
CA GLU A 147 -8.68 11.63 6.64
C GLU A 147 -7.86 10.80 5.65
N ILE A 148 -7.42 11.42 4.55
CA ILE A 148 -6.57 10.81 3.53
C ILE A 148 -5.22 10.37 4.13
N LEU A 149 -4.52 11.25 4.85
CA LEU A 149 -3.22 10.93 5.43
C LEU A 149 -3.31 9.80 6.47
N VAL A 150 -4.36 9.81 7.31
CA VAL A 150 -4.62 8.74 8.28
C VAL A 150 -4.96 7.43 7.58
N ALA A 151 -5.80 7.46 6.55
CA ALA A 151 -6.15 6.28 5.77
C ALA A 151 -4.93 5.68 5.05
N ILE A 152 -4.08 6.51 4.43
CA ILE A 152 -2.82 6.07 3.82
C ILE A 152 -1.90 5.44 4.87
N LYS A 153 -1.71 6.11 6.01
CA LYS A 153 -0.80 5.63 7.06
C LYS A 153 -1.25 4.32 7.70
N THR A 154 -2.56 4.18 7.92
CA THR A 154 -3.14 3.04 8.65
C THR A 154 -3.62 1.90 7.76
N GLY A 155 -3.89 2.16 6.48
CA GLY A 155 -4.50 1.22 5.54
C GLY A 155 -5.99 0.98 5.79
N ILE A 156 -6.69 1.86 6.52
CA ILE A 156 -8.09 1.65 6.94
C ILE A 156 -9.03 2.54 6.13
N GLN A 157 -9.94 1.93 5.38
CA GLN A 157 -10.90 2.64 4.52
C GLN A 157 -11.96 3.41 5.30
N ALA A 158 -12.30 2.95 6.50
CA ALA A 158 -13.38 3.53 7.30
C ALA A 158 -13.14 5.02 7.66
N PHE A 159 -11.88 5.50 7.65
CA PHE A 159 -11.56 6.93 7.79
C PHE A 159 -12.04 7.79 6.62
N LEU A 160 -12.35 7.18 5.47
CA LEU A 160 -12.79 7.86 4.25
C LEU A 160 -14.30 7.71 4.02
N HIS A 161 -15.02 7.04 4.92
CA HIS A 161 -16.43 6.75 4.73
C HIS A 161 -17.29 7.99 5.02
N PRO A 162 -18.26 8.36 4.16
CA PRO A 162 -19.05 9.58 4.34
C PRO A 162 -19.85 9.65 5.64
N SER A 163 -20.27 8.51 6.20
CA SER A 163 -21.01 8.45 7.47
C SER A 163 -20.11 8.49 8.71
N VAL A 164 -18.78 8.46 8.54
CA VAL A 164 -17.83 8.45 9.63
C VAL A 164 -17.21 9.83 9.76
N THR A 165 -17.68 10.61 10.74
CA THR A 165 -17.13 11.93 11.04
C THR A 165 -16.28 11.87 12.29
N ILE A 166 -14.96 12.00 12.13
CA ILE A 166 -14.01 11.98 13.25
C ILE A 166 -13.48 13.40 13.49
N PRO A 167 -13.49 13.90 14.75
CA PRO A 167 -12.94 15.21 15.05
C PRO A 167 -11.46 15.34 14.65
N GLN A 168 -11.06 16.50 14.15
CA GLN A 168 -9.70 16.76 13.65
C GLN A 168 -8.61 16.35 14.66
N GLY A 169 -8.75 16.74 15.93
CA GLY A 169 -7.79 16.37 16.98
C GLY A 169 -7.64 14.86 17.18
N ARG A 170 -8.71 14.09 16.99
CA ARG A 170 -8.69 12.63 17.09
C ARG A 170 -7.96 12.00 15.90
N LEU A 171 -8.14 12.54 14.68
CA LEU A 171 -7.37 12.13 13.50
C LEU A 171 -5.87 12.39 13.70
N VAL A 172 -5.51 13.56 14.24
CA VAL A 172 -4.11 13.89 14.56
C VAL A 172 -3.53 12.91 15.59
N GLU A 173 -4.27 12.59 16.65
CA GLU A 173 -3.82 11.62 17.66
C GLU A 173 -3.67 10.20 17.10
N VAL A 174 -4.58 9.76 16.22
CA VAL A 174 -4.46 8.47 15.51
C VAL A 174 -3.22 8.47 14.61
N PHE A 175 -3.01 9.54 13.83
CA PHE A 175 -1.85 9.68 12.96
C PHE A 175 -0.53 9.60 13.75
N LEU A 176 -0.51 10.17 14.95
CA LEU A 176 0.65 10.20 15.85
C LEU A 176 0.74 8.98 16.78
N TYR A 177 -0.08 7.95 16.58
CA TYR A 177 -0.10 6.73 17.40
C TYR A 177 -0.44 6.94 18.89
N LYS A 178 -1.10 8.06 19.24
CA LYS A 178 -1.56 8.40 20.59
C LYS A 178 -3.00 7.94 20.86
N ARG A 179 -3.71 7.51 19.81
CA ARG A 179 -5.07 6.98 19.89
C ARG A 179 -5.22 5.74 19.03
N CYS A 180 -6.07 4.84 19.48
CA CYS A 180 -6.40 3.62 18.76
C CYS A 180 -6.97 3.93 17.38
N ARG A 181 -6.43 3.28 16.35
CA ARG A 181 -6.89 3.38 14.95
C ARG A 181 -8.21 2.64 14.68
N ASN A 182 -8.69 1.81 15.63
CA ASN A 182 -10.03 1.25 15.55
C ASN A 182 -11.03 2.34 15.95
N ILE A 183 -11.85 2.75 14.98
CA ILE A 183 -12.83 3.85 15.08
C ILE A 183 -13.92 3.55 16.12
N ALA A 184 -14.20 2.27 16.42
CA ALA A 184 -15.11 1.89 17.50
C ALA A 184 -14.45 1.97 18.88
N CYS A 185 -13.15 1.68 18.99
CA CYS A 185 -12.43 1.62 20.26
C CYS A 185 -12.03 3.01 20.78
N GLN A 186 -11.44 3.85 19.90
CA GLN A 186 -11.04 5.24 20.18
C GLN A 186 -10.20 5.47 21.45
N SER A 187 -9.65 4.44 22.09
CA SER A 187 -8.92 4.58 23.36
C SER A 187 -7.62 5.37 23.18
N ALA A 188 -7.27 6.19 24.18
CA ALA A 188 -5.93 6.77 24.24
C ALA A 188 -4.90 5.65 24.41
N LEU A 189 -3.69 5.83 23.86
CA LEU A 189 -2.65 4.81 23.88
C LEU A 189 -1.46 5.23 24.74
N PRO A 190 -0.90 4.34 25.58
CA PRO A 190 -1.39 2.99 25.90
C PRO A 190 -2.79 2.98 26.54
N ALA A 191 -3.63 2.01 26.18
CA ALA A 191 -4.98 1.93 26.74
C ALA A 191 -4.94 1.41 28.20
N GLU A 192 -5.84 1.92 29.03
CA GLU A 192 -5.89 1.66 30.47
C GLU A 192 -4.55 1.92 31.21
N ASP A 193 -3.74 2.85 30.69
CA ASP A 193 -2.41 3.17 31.23
C ASP A 193 -1.50 1.94 31.38
N CYS A 194 -1.65 0.95 30.49
CA CYS A 194 -0.86 -0.28 30.53
C CYS A 194 0.65 0.02 30.37
N ARG A 195 1.46 -0.46 31.32
CA ARG A 195 2.91 -0.22 31.36
C ARG A 195 3.77 -1.38 30.85
N CYS A 196 3.17 -2.34 30.17
CA CYS A 196 3.92 -3.49 29.67
C CYS A 196 4.81 -3.10 28.48
N ASN A 197 5.89 -3.87 28.25
CA ASN A 197 6.81 -3.58 27.14
C ASN A 197 6.11 -3.60 25.77
N VAL A 198 5.12 -4.48 25.57
CA VAL A 198 4.39 -4.57 24.30
C VAL A 198 3.62 -3.26 24.02
N CYS A 199 2.90 -2.74 25.01
CA CYS A 199 2.14 -1.50 24.87
C CYS A 199 3.04 -0.26 24.78
N ALA A 200 4.19 -0.27 25.46
CA ALA A 200 5.13 0.85 25.44
C ALA A 200 5.97 0.93 24.16
N SER A 201 6.35 -0.22 23.59
CA SER A 201 7.28 -0.28 22.45
C SER A 201 6.59 -0.29 21.08
N ARG A 202 5.32 -0.69 20.98
CA ARG A 202 4.61 -0.81 19.71
C ARG A 202 3.74 0.39 19.44
N ASN A 203 4.18 1.23 18.51
CA ASN A 203 3.43 2.39 18.04
C ASN A 203 2.02 2.00 17.56
N GLY A 204 1.00 2.63 18.13
CA GLY A 204 -0.38 2.48 17.71
C GLY A 204 -1.05 1.19 18.16
N PHE A 205 -0.36 0.34 18.93
CA PHE A 205 -0.92 -0.89 19.47
C PHE A 205 -1.91 -0.60 20.60
N CYS A 206 -3.10 -1.19 20.53
CA CYS A 206 -4.12 -1.12 21.56
C CYS A 206 -4.37 -2.49 22.18
N ASN A 207 -4.03 -2.69 23.45
CA ASN A 207 -4.26 -3.94 24.16
C ASN A 207 -5.74 -4.31 24.33
N LEU A 208 -6.67 -3.38 24.13
CA LEU A 208 -8.10 -3.63 24.28
C LEU A 208 -8.75 -4.28 23.06
N CYS A 209 -8.23 -4.03 21.86
CA CYS A 209 -8.88 -4.50 20.63
C CYS A 209 -7.91 -5.08 19.59
N MET A 210 -6.60 -5.08 19.83
CA MET A 210 -5.63 -5.61 18.87
C MET A 210 -4.95 -6.88 19.37
N CYS A 211 -4.71 -7.79 18.44
CA CYS A 211 -3.98 -9.02 18.67
C CYS A 211 -2.51 -8.74 18.95
N VAL A 212 -1.98 -9.24 20.08
CA VAL A 212 -0.55 -9.10 20.45
C VAL A 212 0.43 -9.79 19.49
N ILE A 213 -0.05 -10.60 18.55
CA ILE A 213 0.81 -11.23 17.54
C ILE A 213 0.84 -10.40 16.26
N CYS A 214 -0.31 -10.14 15.64
CA CYS A 214 -0.38 -9.49 14.32
C CYS A 214 -0.68 -7.98 14.37
N ASN A 215 -0.92 -7.39 15.55
CA ASN A 215 -1.31 -5.99 15.76
C ASN A 215 -2.59 -5.56 14.99
N LYS A 216 -3.40 -6.54 14.58
CA LYS A 216 -4.67 -6.33 13.89
C LYS A 216 -5.84 -6.42 14.86
N PHE A 217 -6.93 -5.76 14.49
CA PHE A 217 -8.23 -5.86 15.12
C PHE A 217 -9.28 -6.27 14.08
N ASP A 218 -10.36 -6.87 14.56
CA ASP A 218 -11.61 -7.06 13.83
C ASP A 218 -12.77 -6.52 14.70
N PHE A 219 -14.02 -6.74 14.27
CA PHE A 219 -15.22 -6.36 15.03
C PHE A 219 -15.92 -7.56 15.65
N GLU A 220 -15.24 -8.71 15.68
CA GLU A 220 -15.80 -9.90 16.28
C GLU A 220 -15.73 -9.74 17.80
N VAL A 221 -16.89 -9.82 18.43
CA VAL A 221 -17.05 -9.76 19.88
C VAL A 221 -17.80 -11.00 20.35
N ASN A 222 -17.68 -11.34 21.64
CA ASN A 222 -18.42 -12.47 22.21
C ASN A 222 -18.11 -13.80 21.49
N THR A 223 -16.82 -14.09 21.29
CA THR A 223 -16.35 -15.16 20.41
C THR A 223 -15.11 -15.87 20.97
N CYS A 224 -14.96 -17.16 20.69
CA CYS A 224 -13.76 -17.97 20.87
C CYS A 224 -12.69 -17.70 19.80
N ARG A 225 -12.93 -16.80 18.84
CA ARG A 225 -11.91 -16.29 17.90
C ARG A 225 -10.81 -15.48 18.58
N TRP A 226 -11.09 -14.98 19.77
CA TRP A 226 -10.17 -14.20 20.58
C TRP A 226 -9.91 -14.90 21.92
N ILE A 227 -8.65 -14.90 22.35
CA ILE A 227 -8.21 -15.44 23.62
C ILE A 227 -7.65 -14.28 24.46
N GLY A 228 -8.28 -14.02 25.59
CA GLY A 228 -7.79 -13.10 26.60
C GLY A 228 -6.83 -13.78 27.55
N CYS A 229 -5.80 -13.07 28.00
CA CYS A 229 -4.94 -13.54 29.08
C CYS A 229 -5.49 -13.09 30.45
N ASP A 230 -5.73 -14.04 31.36
CA ASP A 230 -6.27 -13.78 32.71
C ASP A 230 -5.40 -12.86 33.57
N PHE A 231 -4.14 -12.69 33.17
CA PHE A 231 -3.13 -12.04 33.99
C PHE A 231 -2.77 -10.62 33.55
N CYS A 232 -2.92 -10.31 32.26
CA CYS A 232 -2.55 -9.02 31.71
C CYS A 232 -3.59 -8.44 30.76
N SER A 233 -4.73 -9.11 30.58
CA SER A 233 -5.86 -8.67 29.77
C SER A 233 -5.49 -8.30 28.32
N HIS A 234 -4.41 -8.87 27.80
CA HIS A 234 -4.04 -8.75 26.40
C HIS A 234 -4.74 -9.83 25.59
N TRP A 235 -5.19 -9.47 24.39
CA TRP A 235 -5.96 -10.32 23.50
C TRP A 235 -5.13 -10.85 22.33
N THR A 236 -5.41 -12.08 21.92
CA THR A 236 -4.78 -12.74 20.78
C THR A 236 -5.83 -13.43 19.94
N HIS A 237 -5.77 -13.30 18.61
CA HIS A 237 -6.59 -14.16 17.75
C HIS A 237 -6.21 -15.64 17.97
N THR A 238 -7.19 -16.51 18.08
CA THR A 238 -7.01 -17.96 18.26
C THR A 238 -6.15 -18.55 17.15
N ASP A 239 -6.41 -18.21 15.89
CA ASP A 239 -5.59 -18.70 14.76
C ASP A 239 -4.13 -18.21 14.85
N CYS A 240 -3.90 -16.96 15.30
CA CYS A 240 -2.54 -16.46 15.51
C CYS A 240 -1.83 -17.23 16.65
N ALA A 241 -2.55 -17.51 17.74
CA ALA A 241 -2.00 -18.27 18.87
C ALA A 241 -1.64 -19.70 18.45
N ILE A 242 -2.49 -20.37 17.68
CA ILE A 242 -2.23 -21.72 17.15
C ILE A 242 -1.01 -21.72 16.23
N HIS A 243 -0.97 -20.83 15.22
CA HIS A 243 0.12 -20.78 14.24
C HIS A 243 1.49 -20.47 14.89
N ASN A 244 1.49 -19.76 16.02
CA ASN A 244 2.69 -19.41 16.76
C ASN A 244 3.01 -20.36 17.93
N GLY A 245 2.32 -21.50 18.03
CA GLY A 245 2.57 -22.50 19.08
C GLY A 245 2.32 -21.99 20.50
N GLN A 246 1.42 -21.02 20.66
CA GLN A 246 1.04 -20.47 21.97
C GLN A 246 -0.07 -21.26 22.66
N ILE A 247 -0.73 -22.17 21.93
CA ILE A 247 -1.69 -23.12 22.49
C ILE A 247 -1.03 -24.50 22.53
N GLY A 248 -1.08 -25.15 23.69
CA GLY A 248 -0.56 -26.51 23.82
C GLY A 248 -0.75 -27.09 25.21
N MET A 249 -0.38 -28.36 25.35
CA MET A 249 -0.44 -29.06 26.63
C MET A 249 0.57 -28.48 27.62
N GLY A 250 0.14 -28.29 28.87
CA GLY A 250 1.03 -27.89 29.96
C GLY A 250 0.50 -28.31 31.32
N GLN A 251 1.33 -28.19 32.35
CA GLN A 251 0.92 -28.52 33.71
C GLN A 251 0.15 -27.35 34.33
N SER A 252 -0.99 -27.67 34.95
CA SER A 252 -1.78 -26.68 35.68
C SER A 252 -1.03 -26.13 36.89
N VAL A 253 -1.01 -24.81 37.06
CA VAL A 253 -0.43 -24.15 38.25
C VAL A 253 -1.32 -24.36 39.49
N LYS A 254 -2.61 -24.67 39.29
CA LYS A 254 -3.63 -24.75 40.36
C LYS A 254 -3.81 -26.16 40.95
N SER A 255 -3.20 -27.19 40.36
CA SER A 255 -3.36 -28.58 40.80
C SER A 255 -2.06 -29.14 41.37
N SER A 256 -2.06 -29.52 42.65
CA SER A 256 -0.97 -30.22 43.33
C SER A 256 -0.70 -31.63 42.77
N ILE A 257 -1.62 -32.15 41.95
CA ILE A 257 -1.47 -33.38 41.17
C ILE A 257 -1.43 -32.92 39.70
N GLY A 258 -0.24 -32.85 39.11
CA GLY A 258 0.02 -32.22 37.81
C GLY A 258 -0.67 -32.91 36.62
N HIS A 259 -1.98 -32.73 36.48
CA HIS A 259 -2.70 -33.09 35.27
C HIS A 259 -2.30 -32.12 34.16
N ALA A 260 -1.99 -32.68 32.99
CA ALA A 260 -1.81 -31.90 31.78
C ALA A 260 -3.16 -31.26 31.41
N GLU A 261 -3.15 -29.97 31.08
CA GLU A 261 -4.31 -29.20 30.63
C GLU A 261 -3.94 -28.45 29.35
N MET A 262 -4.94 -28.06 28.56
CA MET A 262 -4.74 -27.22 27.38
C MET A 262 -4.56 -25.76 27.83
N LEU A 263 -3.40 -25.18 27.53
CA LEU A 263 -3.03 -23.85 28.00
C LEU A 263 -2.71 -22.89 26.84
N PHE A 264 -2.99 -21.60 27.06
CA PHE A 264 -2.57 -20.50 26.22
C PHE A 264 -1.42 -19.72 26.88
N ARG A 265 -0.26 -19.65 26.23
CA ARG A 265 0.89 -18.85 26.67
C ARG A 265 0.83 -17.45 26.04
N CYS A 266 0.58 -16.45 26.87
CA CYS A 266 0.47 -15.06 26.40
C CYS A 266 1.83 -14.50 25.93
N ARG A 267 1.87 -13.93 24.72
CA ARG A 267 3.09 -13.26 24.20
C ARG A 267 3.55 -12.06 25.04
N ALA A 268 2.62 -11.36 25.68
CA ALA A 268 2.92 -10.12 26.40
C ALA A 268 3.54 -10.37 27.80
N CYS A 269 2.95 -11.27 28.59
CA CYS A 269 3.43 -11.53 29.95
C CYS A 269 4.07 -12.91 30.16
N GLN A 270 4.08 -13.76 29.13
CA GLN A 270 4.65 -15.13 29.14
C GLN A 270 4.00 -16.10 30.14
N ARG A 271 2.95 -15.68 30.85
CA ARG A 271 2.12 -16.52 31.71
C ARG A 271 1.12 -17.33 30.88
N THR A 272 0.67 -18.42 31.46
CA THR A 272 -0.24 -19.39 30.84
C THR A 272 -1.64 -19.28 31.41
N SER A 273 -2.64 -19.11 30.55
CA SER A 273 -4.08 -19.14 30.86
C SER A 273 -4.67 -20.50 30.49
N GLU A 274 -5.66 -20.94 31.26
CA GLU A 274 -6.32 -22.23 31.08
C GLU A 274 -7.47 -22.09 30.08
N LEU A 275 -7.52 -22.96 29.06
CA LEU A 275 -8.41 -22.76 27.91
C LEU A 275 -9.80 -23.38 28.06
N LEU A 276 -9.98 -24.42 28.87
CA LEU A 276 -11.28 -25.05 29.10
C LEU A 276 -12.20 -24.11 29.88
N GLY A 277 -11.69 -23.49 30.94
CA GLY A 277 -12.37 -22.46 31.71
C GLY A 277 -12.69 -21.25 30.85
N TRP A 278 -11.72 -20.75 30.08
CA TRP A 278 -11.95 -19.67 29.13
C TRP A 278 -13.11 -19.95 28.17
N VAL A 279 -13.12 -21.12 27.53
CA VAL A 279 -14.20 -21.50 26.60
C VAL A 279 -15.53 -21.62 27.33
N LYS A 280 -15.55 -22.17 28.55
CA LYS A 280 -16.78 -22.23 29.36
C LYS A 280 -17.33 -20.83 29.65
N ASP A 281 -16.47 -19.90 30.06
CA ASP A 281 -16.87 -18.53 30.39
C ASP A 281 -17.45 -17.81 29.16
N VAL A 282 -16.80 -17.97 28.00
CA VAL A 282 -17.31 -17.40 26.73
C VAL A 282 -18.68 -17.97 26.39
N PHE A 283 -18.86 -19.29 26.42
CA PHE A 283 -20.16 -19.92 26.12
C PHE A 283 -21.24 -19.48 27.13
N GLN A 284 -20.94 -19.46 28.43
CA GLN A 284 -21.91 -19.03 29.45
C GLN A 284 -22.37 -17.58 29.26
N GLN A 285 -21.46 -16.67 28.89
CA GLN A 285 -21.78 -15.25 28.74
C GLN A 285 -22.40 -14.92 27.38
N CYS A 286 -21.95 -15.59 26.32
CA CYS A 286 -22.19 -15.16 24.95
C CYS A 286 -23.29 -15.95 24.24
N THR A 287 -23.49 -17.22 24.61
CA THR A 287 -24.43 -18.07 23.86
C THR A 287 -25.87 -17.55 23.79
N PRO A 288 -26.44 -16.84 24.79
CA PRO A 288 -27.78 -16.26 24.64
C PRO A 288 -27.94 -15.31 23.44
N GLY A 289 -26.84 -14.74 22.93
CA GLY A 289 -26.83 -13.85 21.76
C GLY A 289 -26.43 -14.50 20.44
N TRP A 290 -26.12 -15.80 20.42
CA TRP A 290 -25.69 -16.48 19.20
C TRP A 290 -26.86 -17.07 18.41
N ASP A 291 -26.85 -16.85 17.11
CA ASP A 291 -27.64 -17.63 16.16
C ASP A 291 -26.94 -18.97 15.83
N ARG A 292 -27.56 -19.76 14.94
CA ARG A 292 -27.03 -21.05 14.51
C ARG A 292 -25.63 -20.93 13.89
N ASP A 293 -25.42 -19.93 13.03
CA ASP A 293 -24.19 -19.80 12.27
C ASP A 293 -23.04 -19.29 13.15
N ALA A 294 -23.34 -18.37 14.06
CA ALA A 294 -22.43 -17.95 15.12
C ALA A 294 -22.02 -19.15 15.98
N LEU A 295 -22.99 -19.91 16.51
CA LEU A 295 -22.70 -21.10 17.31
C LEU A 295 -21.83 -22.12 16.56
N LEU A 296 -22.13 -22.40 15.29
CA LEU A 296 -21.33 -23.29 14.45
C LEU A 296 -19.88 -22.80 14.34
N ARG A 297 -19.67 -21.51 14.04
CA ARG A 297 -18.33 -20.90 13.97
C ARG A 297 -17.60 -21.03 15.30
N GLU A 298 -18.26 -20.76 16.42
CA GLU A 298 -17.63 -20.83 17.74
C GLU A 298 -17.23 -22.25 18.12
N LEU A 299 -18.09 -23.24 17.85
CA LEU A 299 -17.77 -24.65 18.04
C LEU A 299 -16.58 -25.09 17.18
N GLU A 300 -16.45 -24.58 15.95
CA GLU A 300 -15.27 -24.85 15.12
C GLU A 300 -13.97 -24.31 15.75
N PHE A 301 -14.01 -23.15 16.39
CA PHE A 301 -12.86 -22.62 17.14
C PHE A 301 -12.52 -23.47 18.36
N VAL A 302 -13.52 -23.94 19.12
CA VAL A 302 -13.29 -24.88 20.21
C VAL A 302 -12.65 -26.16 19.69
N CYS A 303 -13.13 -26.71 18.57
CA CYS A 303 -12.52 -27.86 17.92
C CYS A 303 -11.07 -27.60 17.48
N LYS A 304 -10.74 -26.40 16.99
CA LYS A 304 -9.36 -26.01 16.66
C LYS A 304 -8.46 -25.97 17.89
N ILE A 305 -8.94 -25.37 18.99
CA ILE A 305 -8.19 -25.24 20.25
C ILE A 305 -7.88 -26.61 20.86
N PHE A 306 -8.88 -27.51 20.93
CA PHE A 306 -8.77 -28.79 21.61
C PHE A 306 -8.40 -29.97 20.71
N ARG A 307 -8.10 -29.74 19.42
CA ARG A 307 -7.75 -30.80 18.46
C ARG A 307 -6.62 -31.71 18.96
N LEU A 308 -5.63 -31.12 19.62
CA LEU A 308 -4.43 -31.81 20.12
C LEU A 308 -4.48 -32.07 21.63
N SER A 309 -5.66 -32.04 22.25
CA SER A 309 -5.77 -32.25 23.71
C SER A 309 -5.42 -33.68 24.11
N GLU A 310 -4.49 -33.80 25.06
CA GLU A 310 -4.10 -35.07 25.67
C GLU A 310 -4.80 -35.32 27.00
N ASP A 311 -5.55 -34.35 27.52
CA ASP A 311 -6.32 -34.50 28.75
C ASP A 311 -7.74 -35.01 28.47
N GLN A 312 -8.31 -35.71 29.45
CA GLN A 312 -9.62 -36.33 29.28
C GLN A 312 -10.73 -35.31 29.06
N LYS A 313 -10.66 -34.13 29.71
CA LYS A 313 -11.71 -33.11 29.63
C LYS A 313 -11.71 -32.47 28.24
N GLY A 314 -10.54 -32.05 27.75
CA GLY A 314 -10.37 -31.48 26.42
C GLY A 314 -10.74 -32.45 25.29
N ARG A 315 -10.38 -33.74 25.39
CA ARG A 315 -10.82 -34.76 24.41
C ARG A 315 -12.32 -34.99 24.39
N VAL A 316 -12.97 -34.92 25.54
CA VAL A 316 -14.44 -35.06 25.64
C VAL A 316 -15.10 -33.83 25.03
N LEU A 317 -14.62 -32.63 25.36
CA LEU A 317 -15.12 -31.38 24.78
C LEU A 317 -14.98 -31.38 23.26
N PHE A 318 -13.80 -31.70 22.73
CA PHE A 318 -13.56 -31.79 21.29
C PHE A 318 -14.57 -32.71 20.58
N ARG A 319 -14.79 -33.92 21.11
CA ARG A 319 -15.75 -34.88 20.54
C ARG A 319 -17.17 -34.36 20.58
N LYS A 320 -17.62 -33.86 21.74
CA LYS A 320 -18.97 -33.29 21.88
C LYS A 320 -19.21 -32.13 20.91
N CYS A 321 -18.24 -31.23 20.75
CA CYS A 321 -18.32 -30.13 19.80
C CYS A 321 -18.37 -30.63 18.35
N ALA A 322 -17.54 -31.61 17.97
CA ALA A 322 -17.55 -32.18 16.64
C ALA A 322 -18.90 -32.85 16.30
N ASP A 323 -19.43 -33.66 17.22
CA ASP A 323 -20.74 -34.33 17.07
C ASP A 323 -21.88 -33.29 16.98
N LEU A 324 -21.77 -32.20 17.74
CA LEU A 324 -22.75 -31.11 17.71
C LEU A 324 -22.71 -30.33 16.39
N ILE A 325 -21.53 -30.05 15.85
CA ILE A 325 -21.37 -29.40 14.54
C ILE A 325 -22.05 -30.24 13.46
N GLU A 326 -21.83 -31.57 13.45
CA GLU A 326 -22.44 -32.47 12.48
C GLU A 326 -23.98 -32.47 12.59
N ARG A 327 -24.52 -32.56 13.81
CA ARG A 327 -25.97 -32.47 14.06
C ARG A 327 -26.55 -31.14 13.58
N LEU A 328 -25.90 -30.04 13.91
CA LEU A 328 -26.35 -28.70 13.53
C LEU A 328 -26.28 -28.46 12.02
N ARG A 329 -25.32 -29.03 11.30
CA ARG A 329 -25.24 -28.93 9.83
C ARG A 329 -26.32 -29.76 9.12
N ASN A 330 -26.63 -30.94 9.67
CA ASN A 330 -27.60 -31.87 9.08
C ASN A 330 -29.06 -31.59 9.48
N ALA A 331 -29.29 -30.76 10.51
CA ALA A 331 -30.64 -30.40 10.93
C ALA A 331 -31.30 -29.38 9.96
N PRO A 332 -32.57 -29.58 9.58
CA PRO A 332 -33.31 -28.62 8.76
C PRO A 332 -33.46 -27.29 9.50
N ALA A 333 -33.35 -26.17 8.77
CA ALA A 333 -33.28 -24.82 9.34
C ALA A 333 -34.45 -24.50 10.30
N ASP A 334 -35.65 -25.01 10.00
CA ASP A 334 -36.87 -24.78 10.78
C ASP A 334 -36.97 -25.63 12.07
N SER A 335 -36.10 -26.65 12.22
CA SER A 335 -36.08 -27.54 13.40
C SER A 335 -35.15 -27.08 14.52
N ILE A 336 -34.29 -26.10 14.24
CA ILE A 336 -33.29 -25.59 15.17
C ILE A 336 -33.91 -24.40 15.90
N ASN A 337 -34.59 -24.68 17.00
CA ASN A 337 -35.05 -23.65 17.92
C ASN A 337 -34.04 -23.46 19.06
N SER A 338 -34.23 -22.40 19.83
CA SER A 338 -33.40 -22.09 21.02
C SER A 338 -33.30 -23.26 22.02
N ARG A 339 -34.25 -24.22 22.03
CA ARG A 339 -34.16 -25.42 22.89
C ARG A 339 -33.13 -26.42 22.41
N VAL A 340 -32.94 -26.61 21.10
CA VAL A 340 -31.89 -27.51 20.57
C VAL A 340 -30.50 -26.96 20.89
N ILE A 341 -30.34 -25.64 20.81
CA ILE A 341 -29.11 -24.94 21.23
C ILE A 341 -28.91 -25.05 22.73
N LEU A 342 -29.93 -24.81 23.56
CA LEU A 342 -29.86 -24.98 25.01
C LEU A 342 -29.55 -26.42 25.43
N GLN A 343 -30.17 -27.41 24.78
CA GLN A 343 -29.92 -28.83 25.04
C GLN A 343 -28.50 -29.24 24.62
N ALA A 344 -28.00 -28.70 23.51
CA ALA A 344 -26.64 -28.88 23.06
C ALA A 344 -25.60 -28.28 24.03
N LEU A 345 -25.89 -27.13 24.64
CA LEU A 345 -25.05 -26.52 25.68
C LEU A 345 -25.11 -27.31 26.99
N GLN A 346 -26.29 -27.82 27.34
CA GLN A 346 -26.46 -28.69 28.49
C GLN A 346 -25.76 -30.03 28.31
N GLU A 347 -25.70 -30.56 27.08
CA GLU A 347 -24.86 -31.71 26.74
C GLU A 347 -23.36 -31.40 26.87
N LEU A 348 -22.94 -30.14 26.74
CA LEU A 348 -21.56 -29.70 26.99
C LEU A 348 -21.26 -29.54 28.50
N GLU A 349 -22.28 -29.47 29.38
CA GLU A 349 -22.07 -29.51 30.82
C GLU A 349 -21.36 -30.82 31.22
N MET A 350 -20.25 -30.67 31.94
CA MET A 350 -19.28 -31.73 32.19
C MET A 350 -19.43 -32.33 33.58
N ASP A 351 -20.66 -32.68 33.99
CA ASP A 351 -20.86 -33.39 35.24
C ASP A 351 -20.73 -34.90 35.06
N SER A 352 -19.82 -35.48 35.84
CA SER A 352 -19.60 -36.93 35.94
C SER A 352 -20.78 -37.57 36.69
N PRO A 353 -21.39 -38.65 36.18
CA PRO A 353 -22.37 -39.38 36.97
C PRO A 353 -21.64 -40.20 38.06
N LYS A 354 -22.05 -40.04 39.32
CA LYS A 354 -21.74 -40.97 40.41
C LYS A 354 -22.58 -42.23 40.21
N ILE A 355 -21.93 -43.39 40.17
CA ILE A 355 -22.57 -44.70 40.16
C ILE A 355 -23.19 -44.92 41.56
N SER A 356 -24.49 -45.14 41.64
CA SER A 356 -25.16 -45.68 42.82
C SER A 356 -25.35 -47.19 42.62
N GLU A 357 -24.71 -48.01 43.44
CA GLU A 357 -25.05 -49.42 43.58
C GLU A 357 -26.23 -49.53 44.56
N ASN A 358 -27.25 -50.30 44.17
CA ASN A 358 -28.37 -50.67 45.02
C ASN A 358 -28.19 -52.16 45.36
N GLU A 359 -27.89 -52.47 46.62
CA GLU A 359 -27.94 -53.83 47.17
C GLU A 359 -29.40 -54.28 47.29
N ASP A 360 -29.71 -55.49 46.80
CA ASP A 360 -30.95 -56.18 47.17
C ASP A 360 -30.69 -57.59 47.72
N SER A 361 -30.99 -57.69 49.02
CA SER A 361 -31.53 -58.80 49.82
C SER A 361 -31.22 -60.25 49.42
N GLY A 362 -30.47 -60.90 50.31
CA GLY A 362 -30.20 -62.33 50.30
C GLY A 362 -31.44 -63.22 50.39
N ARG A 363 -31.49 -64.19 49.48
CA ARG A 363 -32.04 -65.53 49.73
C ARG A 363 -30.88 -66.51 49.88
N LEU A 364 -31.00 -67.44 50.81
CA LEU A 364 -30.09 -68.60 50.91
C LEU A 364 -30.30 -69.49 49.67
N ILE A 365 -29.33 -69.46 48.76
CA ILE A 365 -29.30 -70.30 47.55
C ILE A 365 -28.62 -71.63 47.92
N THR A 366 -29.11 -72.75 47.37
CA THR A 366 -28.46 -74.06 47.59
C THR A 366 -27.04 -74.06 46.97
N PRO A 367 -26.06 -74.82 47.51
CA PRO A 367 -24.71 -74.87 46.94
C PRO A 367 -24.68 -75.21 45.44
N GLN A 368 -25.62 -76.02 44.97
CA GLN A 368 -25.75 -76.39 43.55
C GLN A 368 -26.23 -75.22 42.68
N GLU A 369 -27.21 -74.43 43.14
CA GLU A 369 -27.69 -73.25 42.41
C GLU A 369 -26.72 -72.07 42.46
N ALA A 370 -25.93 -71.95 43.52
CA ALA A 370 -24.84 -70.99 43.58
C ALA A 370 -23.78 -71.32 42.51
N CYS A 371 -23.38 -72.59 42.40
CA CYS A 371 -22.44 -73.04 41.37
C CYS A 371 -22.98 -72.83 39.95
N ASN A 372 -24.26 -73.13 39.70
CA ASN A 372 -24.87 -72.93 38.37
C ASN A 372 -24.95 -71.44 37.99
N ARG A 373 -25.33 -70.56 38.92
CA ARG A 373 -25.34 -69.11 38.69
C ARG A 373 -23.94 -68.54 38.45
N ILE A 374 -22.94 -69.04 39.18
CA ILE A 374 -21.53 -68.67 38.94
C ILE A 374 -21.10 -69.10 37.54
N ALA A 375 -21.44 -70.31 37.11
CA ALA A 375 -21.11 -70.80 35.77
C ALA A 375 -21.76 -69.95 34.66
N GLU A 376 -23.02 -69.54 34.83
CA GLU A 376 -23.72 -68.65 33.90
C GLU A 376 -23.07 -67.26 33.81
N VAL A 377 -22.72 -66.66 34.96
CA VAL A 377 -22.04 -65.35 35.01
C VAL A 377 -20.64 -65.43 34.39
N VAL A 378 -19.91 -66.52 34.62
CA VAL A 378 -18.59 -66.75 34.01
C VAL A 378 -18.71 -66.93 32.50
N GLN A 379 -19.67 -67.71 32.01
CA GLN A 379 -19.91 -67.87 30.57
C GLN A 379 -20.35 -66.55 29.90
N GLU A 380 -21.19 -65.77 30.56
CA GLU A 380 -21.59 -64.43 30.10
C GLU A 380 -20.40 -63.48 30.05
N ALA A 381 -19.52 -63.51 31.06
CA ALA A 381 -18.30 -62.70 31.09
C ALA A 381 -17.33 -63.10 29.96
N VAL A 382 -17.16 -64.40 29.69
CA VAL A 382 -16.34 -64.89 28.58
C VAL A 382 -16.90 -64.42 27.24
N ARG A 383 -18.21 -64.54 27.00
CA ARG A 383 -18.84 -64.08 25.76
C ARG A 383 -18.69 -62.57 25.55
N LYS A 384 -18.80 -61.77 26.62
CA LYS A 384 -18.54 -60.32 26.56
C LYS A 384 -17.08 -59.99 26.26
N MET A 385 -16.15 -60.75 26.83
CA MET A 385 -14.72 -60.59 26.55
C MET A 385 -14.39 -60.92 25.09
N GLU A 386 -15.00 -61.97 24.52
CA GLU A 386 -14.86 -62.35 23.10
C GLU A 386 -15.37 -61.24 22.17
N LEU A 387 -16.56 -60.69 22.42
CA LEU A 387 -17.11 -59.56 21.65
C LEU A 387 -16.21 -58.31 21.71
N VAL A 388 -15.65 -58.00 22.89
CA VAL A 388 -14.71 -56.89 23.05
C VAL A 388 -13.40 -57.16 22.31
N ALA A 389 -12.93 -58.41 22.27
CA ALA A 389 -11.73 -58.78 21.52
C ALA A 389 -11.93 -58.65 20.01
N GLU A 390 -13.07 -59.11 19.49
CA GLU A 390 -13.45 -58.96 18.08
C GLU A 390 -13.57 -57.49 17.67
N GLU A 391 -14.22 -56.66 18.49
CA GLU A 391 -14.38 -55.23 18.22
C GLU A 391 -13.03 -54.49 18.29
N LYS A 392 -12.16 -54.83 19.26
CA LYS A 392 -10.79 -54.30 19.31
C LYS A 392 -9.98 -54.68 18.06
N MET A 393 -10.13 -55.91 17.59
CA MET A 393 -9.45 -56.36 16.36
C MET A 393 -9.96 -55.61 15.13
N ARG A 394 -11.27 -55.34 15.05
CA ARG A 394 -11.87 -54.52 13.99
C ARG A 394 -11.34 -53.09 14.00
N LEU A 395 -11.28 -52.46 15.18
CA LEU A 395 -10.73 -51.12 15.36
C LEU A 395 -9.24 -51.05 15.01
N TYR A 396 -8.45 -52.04 15.41
CA TYR A 396 -7.03 -52.13 15.05
C TYR A 396 -6.82 -52.23 13.53
N LYS A 397 -7.61 -53.06 12.83
CA LYS A 397 -7.57 -53.15 11.36
C LYS A 397 -7.92 -51.81 10.71
N LYS A 398 -8.95 -51.11 11.20
CA LYS A 398 -9.33 -49.79 10.70
C LYS A 398 -8.24 -48.75 10.95
N ALA A 399 -7.62 -48.76 12.13
CA ALA A 399 -6.53 -47.86 12.48
C ALA A 399 -5.29 -48.10 11.60
N ARG A 400 -4.93 -49.36 11.33
CA ARG A 400 -3.83 -49.70 10.41
C ARG A 400 -4.07 -49.15 9.01
N LEU A 401 -5.27 -49.34 8.45
CA LEU A 401 -5.62 -48.82 7.12
C LEU A 401 -5.58 -47.28 7.06
N ALA A 402 -5.94 -46.61 8.15
CA ALA A 402 -5.85 -45.15 8.24
C ALA A 402 -4.39 -44.67 8.26
N VAL A 403 -3.51 -45.36 9.00
CA VAL A 403 -2.06 -45.08 8.99
C VAL A 403 -1.47 -45.28 7.61
N ASP A 404 -1.78 -46.41 6.96
CA ASP A 404 -1.28 -46.68 5.60
C ASP A 404 -1.79 -45.64 4.58
N ALA A 405 -2.97 -45.06 4.79
CA ALA A 405 -3.48 -43.96 3.97
C ALA A 405 -2.73 -42.65 4.21
N CYS A 406 -2.43 -42.31 5.47
CA CYS A 406 -1.62 -41.15 5.82
C CYS A 406 -0.18 -41.26 5.29
N ASP A 407 0.42 -42.44 5.32
CA ASP A 407 1.78 -42.65 4.80
C ASP A 407 1.84 -42.41 3.28
N ARG A 408 0.82 -42.86 2.53
CA ARG A 408 0.71 -42.57 1.09
C ARG A 408 0.53 -41.09 0.79
N GLU A 409 -0.31 -40.40 1.57
CA GLU A 409 -0.51 -38.95 1.44
C GLU A 409 0.80 -38.19 1.74
N LEU A 410 1.56 -38.64 2.73
CA LEU A 410 2.86 -38.06 3.05
C LEU A 410 3.86 -38.24 1.90
N GLU A 411 3.91 -39.43 1.27
CA GLU A 411 4.75 -39.68 0.08
C GLU A 411 4.36 -38.79 -1.10
N GLU A 412 3.06 -38.58 -1.34
CA GLU A 412 2.56 -37.67 -2.37
C GLU A 412 2.97 -36.21 -2.07
N LYS A 413 2.81 -35.75 -0.83
CA LYS A 413 3.23 -34.41 -0.41
C LYS A 413 4.74 -34.20 -0.51
N VAL A 414 5.54 -35.22 -0.22
CA VAL A 414 7.00 -35.17 -0.44
C VAL A 414 7.32 -34.97 -1.92
N ARG A 415 6.60 -35.65 -2.82
CA ARG A 415 6.77 -35.49 -4.28
C ARG A 415 6.35 -34.10 -4.75
N GLU A 416 5.20 -33.59 -4.30
CA GLU A 416 4.74 -32.23 -4.59
C GLU A 416 5.79 -31.18 -4.15
N VAL A 417 6.36 -31.33 -2.95
CA VAL A 417 7.39 -30.41 -2.44
C VAL A 417 8.67 -30.46 -3.30
N GLN A 418 9.06 -31.63 -3.81
CA GLN A 418 10.20 -31.75 -4.72
C GLN A 418 9.95 -31.05 -6.06
N GLU A 419 8.75 -31.21 -6.61
CA GLU A 419 8.35 -30.55 -7.86
C GLU A 419 8.30 -29.02 -7.68
N LEU A 420 7.71 -28.53 -6.59
CA LEU A 420 7.68 -27.10 -6.25
C LEU A 420 9.09 -26.51 -6.07
N LYS A 421 10.02 -27.27 -5.49
CA LYS A 421 11.43 -26.84 -5.37
C LYS A 421 12.10 -26.74 -6.74
N ALA A 422 11.86 -27.70 -7.64
CA ALA A 422 12.38 -27.68 -9.00
C ALA A 422 11.80 -26.49 -9.79
N GLU A 423 10.50 -26.25 -9.69
CA GLU A 423 9.82 -25.12 -10.34
C GLU A 423 10.31 -23.79 -9.79
N ARG A 424 10.54 -23.67 -8.47
CA ARG A 424 11.14 -22.48 -7.86
C ARG A 424 12.53 -22.20 -8.41
N LEU A 425 13.35 -23.23 -8.61
CA LEU A 425 14.68 -23.08 -9.18
C LEU A 425 14.61 -22.61 -10.63
N ARG A 426 13.68 -23.15 -11.43
CA ARG A 426 13.43 -22.73 -12.80
C ARG A 426 12.99 -21.27 -12.89
N LYS A 427 12.03 -20.86 -12.04
CA LYS A 427 11.59 -19.46 -11.96
C LYS A 427 12.72 -18.52 -11.54
N LYS A 428 13.59 -18.95 -10.63
CA LYS A 428 14.78 -18.17 -10.23
C LYS A 428 15.70 -17.91 -11.42
N GLN A 429 15.96 -18.94 -12.24
CA GLN A 429 16.77 -18.80 -13.46
C GLN A 429 16.12 -17.84 -14.48
N GLN A 430 14.79 -17.91 -14.65
CA GLN A 430 14.06 -16.98 -15.52
C GLN A 430 14.14 -15.53 -15.03
N VAL A 431 14.07 -15.30 -13.72
CA VAL A 431 14.24 -13.95 -13.14
C VAL A 431 15.65 -13.42 -13.38
N GLU A 432 16.69 -14.23 -13.14
CA GLU A 432 18.08 -13.84 -13.38
C GLU A 432 18.34 -13.50 -14.87
N GLU A 433 17.73 -14.24 -15.80
CA GLU A 433 17.78 -13.95 -17.24
C GLU A 433 17.09 -12.62 -17.59
N LEU A 434 15.88 -12.38 -17.06
CA LEU A 434 15.15 -11.13 -17.25
C LEU A 434 15.92 -9.93 -16.67
N GLU A 435 16.50 -10.06 -15.48
CA GLU A 435 17.34 -9.01 -14.89
C GLU A 435 18.56 -8.70 -15.76
N SER A 436 19.17 -9.71 -16.39
CA SER A 436 20.27 -9.52 -17.34
C SER A 436 19.83 -8.72 -18.56
N ILE A 437 18.66 -9.05 -19.14
CA ILE A 437 18.09 -8.33 -20.28
C ILE A 437 17.77 -6.88 -19.90
N VAL A 438 17.19 -6.66 -18.71
CA VAL A 438 16.89 -5.31 -18.21
C VAL A 438 18.17 -4.49 -18.07
N ARG A 439 19.23 -5.05 -17.49
CA ARG A 439 20.54 -4.36 -17.38
C ARG A 439 21.11 -3.98 -18.74
N LEU A 440 21.05 -4.89 -19.72
CA LEU A 440 21.52 -4.61 -21.08
C LEU A 440 20.70 -3.52 -21.77
N LYS A 441 19.37 -3.56 -21.63
CA LYS A 441 18.47 -2.56 -22.21
C LYS A 441 18.63 -1.18 -21.57
N GLN A 442 18.89 -1.14 -20.27
CA GLN A 442 19.21 0.10 -19.55
C GLN A 442 20.50 0.72 -20.08
N ALA A 443 21.59 -0.08 -20.22
CA ALA A 443 22.85 0.40 -20.77
C ALA A 443 22.73 0.86 -22.24
N GLU A 444 21.93 0.15 -23.05
CA GLU A 444 21.62 0.53 -24.41
C GLU A 444 20.89 1.89 -24.46
N ALA A 445 19.88 2.09 -23.60
CA ALA A 445 19.14 3.35 -23.50
C ALA A 445 20.03 4.53 -23.08
N GLU A 446 20.90 4.34 -22.09
CA GLU A 446 21.86 5.35 -21.63
C GLU A 446 22.83 5.76 -22.75
N MET A 447 23.33 4.80 -23.52
CA MET A 447 24.20 5.07 -24.67
C MET A 447 23.48 5.86 -25.78
N PHE A 448 22.21 5.53 -26.07
CA PHE A 448 21.41 6.31 -27.02
C PHE A 448 21.12 7.72 -26.53
N GLN A 449 20.83 7.88 -25.23
CA GLN A 449 20.61 9.19 -24.63
C GLN A 449 21.87 10.05 -24.67
N LEU A 450 23.04 9.47 -24.39
CA LEU A 450 24.33 10.14 -24.51
C LEU A 450 24.57 10.62 -25.94
N LYS A 451 24.43 9.75 -26.95
CA LYS A 451 24.57 10.14 -28.37
C LYS A 451 23.60 11.23 -28.78
N ALA A 452 22.35 11.16 -28.32
CA ALA A 452 21.37 12.21 -28.60
C ALA A 452 21.76 13.56 -27.95
N SER A 453 22.35 13.52 -26.75
CA SER A 453 22.85 14.74 -26.08
C SER A 453 24.07 15.34 -26.79
N GLU A 454 25.02 14.50 -27.23
CA GLU A 454 26.19 14.93 -28.00
C GLU A 454 25.78 15.55 -29.34
N ALA A 455 24.83 14.93 -30.05
CA ALA A 455 24.31 15.46 -31.30
C ALA A 455 23.63 16.83 -31.13
N ARG A 456 22.88 17.02 -30.03
CA ARG A 456 22.29 18.34 -29.70
C ARG A 456 23.37 19.38 -29.43
N GLN A 457 24.38 19.03 -28.64
CA GLN A 457 25.47 19.95 -28.31
C GLN A 457 26.26 20.37 -29.57
N GLU A 458 26.52 19.44 -30.49
CA GLU A 458 27.22 19.77 -31.73
C GLU A 458 26.36 20.62 -32.67
N ALA A 459 25.05 20.37 -32.75
CA ALA A 459 24.13 21.22 -33.50
C ALA A 459 24.10 22.66 -32.96
N GLU A 460 24.07 22.84 -31.63
CA GLU A 460 24.14 24.15 -30.97
C GLU A 460 25.47 24.88 -31.25
N ARG A 461 26.59 24.15 -31.26
CA ARG A 461 27.90 24.71 -31.66
C ARG A 461 27.90 25.19 -33.11
N LEU A 462 27.43 24.35 -34.04
CA LEU A 462 27.36 24.70 -35.45
C LEU A 462 26.44 25.91 -35.69
N GLN A 463 25.30 25.95 -35.00
CA GLN A 463 24.38 27.09 -35.05
C GLN A 463 25.06 28.38 -34.56
N SER A 464 25.82 28.31 -33.47
CA SER A 464 26.56 29.46 -32.93
C SER A 464 27.62 29.97 -33.92
N ILE A 465 28.35 29.06 -34.56
CA ILE A 465 29.34 29.41 -35.60
C ILE A 465 28.66 30.05 -36.81
N ALA A 466 27.52 29.49 -37.27
CA ALA A 466 26.77 30.02 -38.40
C ALA A 466 26.27 31.44 -38.12
N LEU A 467 25.70 31.68 -36.92
CA LEU A 467 25.26 33.01 -36.50
C LEU A 467 26.41 34.01 -36.43
N ALA A 468 27.55 33.62 -35.84
CA ALA A 468 28.73 34.47 -35.79
C ALA A 468 29.24 34.84 -37.18
N LYS A 469 29.32 33.87 -38.10
CA LYS A 469 29.74 34.09 -39.49
C LYS A 469 28.76 34.97 -40.27
N SER A 470 27.46 34.80 -40.09
CA SER A 470 26.44 35.67 -40.69
C SER A 470 26.64 37.11 -40.23
N LYS A 471 26.80 37.31 -38.93
CA LYS A 471 27.01 38.64 -38.35
C LYS A 471 28.26 39.32 -38.90
N THR A 472 29.39 38.62 -38.99
CA THR A 472 30.61 39.17 -39.58
C THR A 472 30.44 39.48 -41.06
N ALA A 473 29.77 38.61 -41.83
CA ALA A 473 29.52 38.84 -43.25
C ALA A 473 28.61 40.05 -43.50
N GLU A 474 27.57 40.24 -42.68
CA GLU A 474 26.71 41.42 -42.73
C GLU A 474 27.48 42.71 -42.40
N GLN A 475 28.36 42.68 -41.40
CA GLN A 475 29.23 43.80 -41.05
C GLN A 475 30.20 44.16 -42.18
N ASP A 476 30.85 43.16 -42.78
CA ASP A 476 31.77 43.35 -43.90
C ASP A 476 31.05 43.89 -45.14
N TYR A 477 29.86 43.36 -45.43
CA TYR A 477 29.02 43.85 -46.53
C TYR A 477 28.63 45.32 -46.32
N ALA A 478 28.18 45.69 -45.12
CA ALA A 478 27.85 47.07 -44.78
C ALA A 478 29.06 48.00 -44.91
N SER A 479 30.24 47.57 -44.44
CA SER A 479 31.49 48.32 -44.54
C SER A 479 31.89 48.58 -46.00
N ILE A 480 31.91 47.54 -46.84
CA ILE A 480 32.24 47.66 -48.27
C ILE A 480 31.24 48.56 -48.99
N TYR A 481 29.94 48.40 -48.70
CA TYR A 481 28.89 49.23 -49.27
C TYR A 481 29.09 50.72 -48.94
N LEU A 482 29.32 51.05 -47.67
CA LEU A 482 29.56 52.42 -47.21
C LEU A 482 30.83 53.02 -47.83
N LYS A 483 31.90 52.23 -47.94
CA LYS A 483 33.15 52.67 -48.57
C LYS A 483 32.94 53.02 -50.04
N ARG A 484 32.23 52.18 -50.80
CA ARG A 484 31.93 52.45 -52.21
C ARG A 484 31.05 53.70 -52.39
N ARG A 485 30.06 53.89 -51.52
CA ARG A 485 29.24 55.11 -51.50
C ARG A 485 30.05 56.38 -51.22
N LEU A 486 31.04 56.29 -50.34
CA LEU A 486 31.95 57.40 -50.07
C LEU A 486 32.82 57.73 -51.30
N GLU A 487 33.42 56.72 -51.91
CA GLU A 487 34.23 56.87 -53.12
C GLU A 487 33.43 57.48 -54.28
N GLU A 488 32.17 57.05 -54.48
CA GLU A 488 31.25 57.64 -55.46
C GLU A 488 30.95 59.12 -55.16
N ALA A 489 30.65 59.46 -53.90
CA ALA A 489 30.40 60.84 -53.49
C ALA A 489 31.64 61.74 -53.63
N GLU A 490 32.84 61.21 -53.37
CA GLU A 490 34.10 61.93 -53.59
C GLU A 490 34.36 62.17 -55.08
N ALA A 491 34.07 61.20 -55.95
CA ALA A 491 34.18 61.35 -57.40
C ALA A 491 33.19 62.40 -57.94
N GLU A 492 31.94 62.38 -57.47
CA GLU A 492 30.95 63.42 -57.80
C GLU A 492 31.43 64.81 -57.36
N LYS A 493 32.00 64.91 -56.15
CA LYS A 493 32.60 66.17 -55.65
C LYS A 493 33.72 66.66 -56.56
N GLN A 494 34.64 65.78 -56.96
CA GLN A 494 35.76 66.12 -57.83
C GLN A 494 35.26 66.59 -59.21
N PHE A 495 34.30 65.88 -59.80
CA PHE A 495 33.68 66.25 -61.06
C PHE A 495 33.02 67.64 -61.01
N LEU A 496 32.25 67.92 -59.95
CA LEU A 496 31.66 69.24 -59.75
C LEU A 496 32.72 70.33 -59.58
N PHE A 497 33.80 70.05 -58.85
CA PHE A 497 34.91 70.99 -58.64
C PHE A 497 35.61 71.33 -59.95
N GLU A 498 35.87 70.33 -60.80
CA GLU A 498 36.50 70.53 -62.11
C GLU A 498 35.58 71.30 -63.07
N LYS A 499 34.28 71.03 -63.03
CA LYS A 499 33.27 71.80 -63.78
C LYS A 499 33.24 73.28 -63.37
N ILE A 500 33.30 73.58 -62.07
CA ILE A 500 33.37 74.96 -61.57
C ILE A 500 34.66 75.63 -62.04
N LYS A 501 35.81 74.95 -61.95
CA LYS A 501 37.10 75.47 -62.39
C LYS A 501 37.12 75.81 -63.90
N LEU A 502 36.48 74.97 -64.73
CA LEU A 502 36.33 75.24 -66.16
C LEU A 502 35.41 76.43 -66.44
N GLN A 503 34.37 76.63 -65.64
CA GLN A 503 33.49 77.80 -65.73
C GLN A 503 34.19 79.11 -65.29
N GLU A 504 35.10 79.05 -64.30
CA GLU A 504 35.91 80.19 -63.88
C GLU A 504 37.00 80.56 -64.91
N ASN A 505 37.62 79.57 -65.57
CA ASN A 505 38.62 79.79 -66.62
C ASN A 505 38.04 80.32 -67.95
N GLN A 506 36.71 80.35 -68.12
CA GLN A 506 36.04 80.92 -69.29
C GLN A 506 35.64 82.40 -69.12
N LYS A 507 36.04 83.07 -68.02
CA LYS A 507 35.92 84.54 -67.90
C LYS A 507 37.09 85.26 -68.60
N PRO A 508 36.86 86.15 -69.59
CA PRO A 508 37.92 86.92 -70.23
C PRO A 508 38.51 88.00 -69.30
N PRO A 509 39.76 88.43 -69.54
CA PRO A 509 40.49 89.34 -68.65
C PRO A 509 40.03 90.80 -68.78
N PRO A 510 40.14 91.63 -67.73
CA PRO A 510 39.89 93.06 -67.86
C PRO A 510 41.16 93.78 -68.36
N HIS A 511 41.06 94.49 -69.49
CA HIS A 511 41.97 95.58 -69.87
C HIS A 511 41.16 96.87 -69.90
N GLN A 512 41.30 97.70 -68.86
CA GLN A 512 42.12 98.94 -68.80
C GLN A 512 41.55 100.14 -69.57
N ALA A 513 40.98 101.09 -68.82
CA ALA A 513 41.06 102.53 -69.12
C ALA A 513 41.03 103.33 -67.82
N SER A 514 41.86 104.37 -67.80
CA SER A 514 42.23 105.22 -66.67
C SER A 514 41.12 106.15 -66.17
N SER A 515 41.40 106.74 -65.01
CA SER A 515 40.89 107.99 -64.42
C SER A 515 39.65 107.96 -63.49
N SER A 516 39.98 108.35 -62.24
CA SER A 516 39.23 109.17 -61.28
C SER A 516 37.96 108.63 -60.58
N ALA A 517 38.07 108.70 -59.24
CA ALA A 517 37.04 109.04 -58.25
C ALA A 517 36.00 107.99 -57.85
N GLY A 518 36.11 107.56 -56.58
CA GLY A 518 34.98 107.56 -55.63
C GLY A 518 34.07 106.33 -55.60
N GLY A 519 34.06 105.67 -54.43
CA GLY A 519 32.80 105.29 -53.78
C GLY A 519 32.14 103.95 -54.15
N ALA A 520 32.21 103.01 -53.19
CA ALA A 520 31.13 102.13 -52.71
C ALA A 520 30.25 101.32 -53.68
N GLY A 521 30.28 99.98 -53.48
CA GLY A 521 29.08 99.15 -53.38
C GLY A 521 28.57 98.48 -54.66
N GLY A 522 28.60 97.15 -54.70
CA GLY A 522 27.93 96.36 -55.74
C GLY A 522 28.16 94.86 -55.61
N GLY A 523 27.80 94.27 -54.47
CA GLY A 523 27.71 92.81 -54.32
C GLY A 523 26.39 92.29 -54.89
N ASP A 524 26.48 91.29 -55.77
CA ASP A 524 25.37 90.70 -56.51
C ASP A 524 24.30 90.07 -55.57
N PRO A 525 23.02 90.52 -55.58
CA PRO A 525 21.98 90.08 -54.64
C PRO A 525 21.71 88.57 -54.65
N ALA A 526 21.97 87.89 -55.77
CA ALA A 526 21.73 86.47 -55.93
C ALA A 526 22.74 85.60 -55.14
N GLN A 527 23.97 86.08 -54.97
CA GLN A 527 25.03 85.33 -54.31
C GLN A 527 24.87 85.34 -52.78
N MET A 528 24.35 86.44 -52.22
CA MET A 528 24.08 86.59 -50.79
C MET A 528 22.88 85.75 -50.33
N LEU A 529 21.85 85.62 -51.19
CA LEU A 529 20.69 84.75 -50.94
C LEU A 529 21.04 83.25 -50.96
N MET A 530 21.99 82.84 -51.82
CA MET A 530 22.43 81.44 -51.88
C MET A 530 23.27 81.05 -50.66
N LEU A 531 24.17 81.92 -50.20
CA LEU A 531 24.96 81.70 -48.99
C LEU A 531 24.09 81.67 -47.73
N SER A 532 23.04 82.48 -47.68
CA SER A 532 22.05 82.46 -46.58
C SER A 532 21.27 81.14 -46.54
N LYS A 533 20.81 80.62 -47.69
CA LYS A 533 20.13 79.31 -47.78
C LYS A 533 21.04 78.13 -47.38
N ILE A 534 22.32 78.19 -47.72
CA ILE A 534 23.30 77.17 -47.32
C ILE A 534 23.54 77.20 -45.81
N GLN A 535 23.58 78.38 -45.19
CA GLN A 535 23.71 78.51 -43.73
C GLN A 535 22.47 78.01 -42.97
N ASP A 536 21.26 78.20 -43.51
CA ASP A 536 20.03 77.67 -42.89
C ASP A 536 19.92 76.14 -42.99
N LEU A 537 20.36 75.54 -44.10
CA LEU A 537 20.43 74.07 -44.25
C LEU A 537 21.43 73.44 -43.27
N LEU A 538 22.57 74.10 -43.01
CA LEU A 538 23.59 73.60 -42.09
C LEU A 538 23.19 73.72 -40.61
N LYS A 539 22.30 74.65 -40.25
CA LYS A 539 21.74 74.76 -38.89
C LYS A 539 20.72 73.65 -38.58
N ASN A 540 19.95 73.23 -39.58
CA ASN A 540 18.93 72.18 -39.41
C ASN A 540 19.52 70.78 -39.21
N VAL A 541 20.70 70.49 -39.75
CA VAL A 541 21.38 69.20 -39.58
C VAL A 541 21.98 69.03 -38.17
N ARG A 542 22.31 70.12 -37.47
CA ARG A 542 22.89 70.06 -36.10
C ARG A 542 21.85 69.91 -34.98
N SER A 543 20.55 69.94 -35.27
CA SER A 543 19.50 70.00 -34.23
C SER A 543 18.62 68.74 -34.13
N MET A 544 19.03 67.59 -34.67
CA MET A 544 18.27 66.34 -34.49
C MET A 544 18.67 65.65 -33.17
N PRO A 545 17.72 65.36 -32.25
CA PRO A 545 18.03 64.74 -30.96
C PRO A 545 18.35 63.25 -31.11
N ALA A 546 19.34 62.78 -30.34
CA ALA A 546 19.71 61.37 -30.26
C ALA A 546 18.56 60.54 -29.67
N LYS A 547 18.10 59.51 -30.40
CA LYS A 547 17.21 58.48 -29.85
C LYS A 547 18.04 57.59 -28.91
N THR A 548 17.67 57.62 -27.63
CA THR A 548 18.10 56.68 -26.58
C THR A 548 17.52 55.29 -26.84
N GLU A 549 18.39 54.27 -26.87
CA GLU A 549 18.02 52.86 -26.75
C GLU A 549 17.68 52.54 -25.28
N GLY A 550 16.54 51.89 -25.07
CA GLY A 550 16.07 51.44 -23.76
C GLY A 550 16.76 50.15 -23.31
N HIS A 551 16.88 50.00 -21.99
CA HIS A 551 16.97 48.70 -21.31
C HIS A 551 15.58 48.14 -21.06
#